data_AF-A0A930ATG3-F1
#
_entry.id   AF-A0A930ATG3-F1
#
_cell.length_a   1.000
_cell.length_b   1.000
_cell.length_c   1.000
_cell.angle_alpha   90.00
_cell.angle_beta   90.00
_cell.angle_gamma   90.00
#
_symmetry.space_group_name_H-M   'P 1'
#
loop_
_entity.id
_entity.type
_entity.pdbx_description
1 polymer ?
#
loop_
_entity_poly.entity_id
_entity_poly.type
_entity_poly.pdbx_seq_one_letter_code
_entity_poly.pdbx_strand_id
1 'polypeptide(L)'
;LVDPQDFVGSDLPVGYYPVDANAARFETKNDEGHSFAHHLLIEQQVRYLKEAGVGFFIVPTNLFDTPEGEKLLSYLQKETYVQAMLAFPRNLFKDVQFSKSLLIVQKRGKGAKQVSQVLLGDIPEFKNREKFRKFTLTFEKWVQEML
;
A
#
# COMPACT_ATOMS: atom_id res chain seq x y z
N LEU A 1 17.82 16.31 1.03
CA LEU A 1 16.60 15.48 1.05
C LEU A 1 15.62 16.09 0.05
N VAL A 2 14.74 15.29 -0.55
CA VAL A 2 13.72 15.80 -1.47
C VAL A 2 12.60 16.43 -0.65
N ASP A 3 11.98 17.49 -1.17
CA ASP A 3 10.81 18.11 -0.55
C ASP A 3 9.64 17.13 -0.44
N PRO A 4 8.69 17.31 0.50
CA PRO A 4 7.49 16.50 0.57
C PRO A 4 6.70 16.53 -0.75
N GLN A 5 6.13 15.40 -1.15
CA GLN A 5 5.48 15.20 -2.44
C GLN A 5 3.96 15.05 -2.29
N ASP A 6 3.21 15.46 -3.31
CA ASP A 6 1.75 15.25 -3.35
C ASP A 6 1.40 13.77 -3.63
N PHE A 7 2.27 13.08 -4.38
CA PHE A 7 2.12 11.69 -4.74
C PHE A 7 3.44 10.93 -4.56
N VAL A 8 3.35 9.70 -4.06
CA VAL A 8 4.47 8.73 -4.04
C VAL A 8 4.00 7.41 -4.62
N GLY A 9 4.88 6.72 -5.35
CA GLY A 9 4.56 5.47 -6.00
C GLY A 9 5.77 4.54 -6.05
N SER A 10 5.60 3.27 -5.71
CA SER A 10 6.71 2.33 -5.71
C SER A 10 6.28 0.86 -5.85
N ASP A 11 7.03 0.11 -6.65
CA ASP A 11 7.07 -1.35 -6.56
C ASP A 11 8.18 -1.74 -5.58
N LEU A 12 7.78 -2.32 -4.46
CA LEU A 12 8.65 -2.46 -3.30
C LEU A 12 9.42 -3.78 -3.31
N PRO A 13 10.73 -3.76 -3.01
CA PRO A 13 11.49 -4.99 -2.82
C PRO A 13 10.99 -5.75 -1.59
N VAL A 14 10.74 -7.05 -1.75
CA VAL A 14 10.26 -7.94 -0.69
C VAL A 14 11.45 -8.68 -0.10
N GLY A 15 11.60 -8.65 1.23
CA GLY A 15 12.73 -9.24 1.94
C GLY A 15 13.18 -8.40 3.13
N TYR A 16 14.36 -8.73 3.65
CA TYR A 16 14.95 -8.10 4.83
C TYR A 16 15.81 -6.88 4.49
N TYR A 17 15.74 -5.86 5.33
CA TYR A 17 16.62 -4.71 5.29
C TYR A 17 17.86 -4.96 6.16
N PRO A 18 19.08 -4.87 5.62
CA PRO A 18 20.27 -5.38 6.29
C PRO A 18 20.89 -4.43 7.33
N VAL A 19 20.40 -3.19 7.46
CA VAL A 19 21.01 -2.16 8.31
C VAL A 19 20.11 -1.84 9.50
N ASP A 20 20.18 -2.66 10.55
CA ASP A 20 19.30 -2.56 11.72
C ASP A 20 19.40 -1.21 12.45
N ALA A 21 20.60 -0.63 12.53
CA ALA A 21 20.81 0.70 13.11
C ALA A 21 19.99 1.78 12.38
N ASN A 22 19.79 1.65 11.07
CA ASN A 22 18.94 2.55 10.30
C ASN A 22 17.47 2.18 10.41
N ALA A 23 17.13 0.89 10.55
CA ALA A 23 15.77 0.43 10.79
C ALA A 23 15.21 0.94 12.14
N ALA A 24 16.06 1.14 13.15
CA ALA A 24 15.66 1.59 14.48
C ALA A 24 14.87 2.92 14.54
N ARG A 25 14.95 3.75 13.51
CA ARG A 25 14.22 5.04 13.42
C ARG A 25 12.79 4.94 12.87
N PHE A 26 12.36 3.73 12.51
CA PHE A 26 11.07 3.44 11.92
C PHE A 26 10.15 2.82 12.97
N GLU A 27 8.88 3.19 12.93
CA GLU A 27 7.83 2.59 13.78
C GLU A 27 7.50 1.17 13.34
N THR A 28 7.63 0.91 12.04
CA THR A 28 7.40 -0.38 11.39
C THR A 28 8.58 -1.35 11.49
N LYS A 29 9.60 -1.01 12.29
CA LYS A 29 10.71 -1.93 12.55
C LYS A 29 10.22 -3.22 13.24
N ASN A 30 10.89 -4.32 12.95
CA ASN A 30 10.67 -5.57 13.68
C ASN A 30 11.21 -5.44 15.13
N ASP A 31 10.66 -6.22 16.05
CA ASP A 31 11.19 -6.27 17.42
C ASP A 31 12.41 -7.17 17.51
N GLU A 32 12.42 -8.25 16.74
CA GLU A 32 13.50 -9.21 16.66
C GLU A 32 13.95 -9.40 15.20
N GLY A 33 15.25 -9.67 15.02
CA GLY A 33 15.85 -9.88 13.71
C GLY A 33 15.82 -8.66 12.78
N HIS A 34 16.11 -8.90 11.50
CA HIS A 34 16.09 -7.85 10.48
C HIS A 34 14.67 -7.41 10.17
N SER A 35 14.48 -6.11 9.98
CA SER A 35 13.19 -5.54 9.60
C SER A 35 12.86 -5.80 8.13
N PHE A 36 11.57 -5.86 7.79
CA PHE A 36 11.14 -6.01 6.40
C PHE A 36 11.35 -4.71 5.59
N ALA A 37 12.11 -4.80 4.50
CA ALA A 37 12.46 -3.65 3.67
C ALA A 37 11.21 -2.92 3.12
N HIS A 38 10.23 -3.68 2.65
CA HIS A 38 8.96 -3.14 2.14
C HIS A 38 8.16 -2.40 3.22
N HIS A 39 8.20 -2.82 4.50
CA HIS A 39 7.53 -2.10 5.59
C HIS A 39 8.19 -0.75 5.84
N LEU A 40 9.52 -0.76 6.00
CA LEU A 40 10.30 0.46 6.23
C LEU A 40 10.15 1.46 5.08
N LEU A 41 10.10 0.96 3.83
CA LEU A 41 9.98 1.80 2.64
C LEU A 41 8.57 2.39 2.48
N ILE A 42 7.51 1.68 2.87
CA ILE A 42 6.15 2.25 2.92
C ILE A 42 6.13 3.39 3.94
N GLU A 43 6.62 3.16 5.16
CA GLU A 43 6.69 4.19 6.19
C GLU A 43 7.51 5.39 5.72
N GLN A 44 8.68 5.16 5.12
CA GLN A 44 9.50 6.23 4.56
C GLN A 44 8.74 7.05 3.52
N GLN A 45 8.04 6.41 2.59
CA GLN A 45 7.30 7.13 1.54
C GLN A 45 6.10 7.89 2.10
N VAL A 46 5.39 7.34 3.08
CA VAL A 46 4.33 8.04 3.81
C VAL A 46 4.89 9.26 4.57
N ARG A 47 6.06 9.16 5.20
CA ARG A 47 6.72 10.30 5.84
C ARG A 47 7.00 11.45 4.86
N TYR A 48 7.32 11.13 3.61
CA TYR A 48 7.60 12.09 2.54
C TYR A 48 6.37 12.60 1.79
N LEU A 49 5.17 12.08 2.06
CA LEU A 49 3.95 12.69 1.55
C LEU A 49 3.66 14.01 2.28
N LYS A 50 3.16 15.00 1.53
CA LYS A 50 2.46 16.15 2.11
C LYS A 50 1.19 15.68 2.83
N GLU A 51 0.64 16.52 3.70
CA GLU A 51 -0.71 16.33 4.22
C GLU A 51 -1.70 16.11 3.07
N ALA A 52 -2.63 15.15 3.23
CA ALA A 52 -3.59 14.74 2.20
C ALA A 52 -2.98 14.15 0.90
N GLY A 53 -1.65 14.02 0.81
CA GLY A 53 -0.98 13.38 -0.31
C GLY A 53 -1.28 11.88 -0.40
N VAL A 54 -1.10 11.30 -1.59
CA VAL A 54 -1.53 9.92 -1.89
C VAL A 54 -0.35 9.02 -2.22
N GLY A 55 -0.31 7.85 -1.59
CA GLY A 55 0.68 6.80 -1.84
C GLY A 55 0.09 5.62 -2.61
N PHE A 56 0.83 5.12 -3.59
CA PHE A 56 0.51 3.94 -4.40
C PHE A 56 1.63 2.90 -4.27
N PHE A 57 1.36 1.78 -3.61
CA PHE A 57 2.38 0.78 -3.32
C PHE A 57 1.99 -0.56 -3.93
N ILE A 58 2.87 -1.12 -4.74
CA ILE A 58 2.76 -2.52 -5.15
C ILE A 58 3.47 -3.35 -4.07
N VAL A 59 2.69 -4.21 -3.41
CA VAL A 59 3.07 -4.96 -2.21
C VAL A 59 2.71 -6.44 -2.36
N PRO A 60 3.31 -7.36 -1.59
CA PRO A 60 2.79 -8.73 -1.48
C PRO A 60 1.31 -8.74 -1.09
N THR A 61 0.52 -9.63 -1.67
CA THR A 61 -0.92 -9.73 -1.31
C THR A 61 -1.13 -10.11 0.15
N ASN A 62 -0.20 -10.88 0.72
CA ASN A 62 -0.19 -11.32 2.12
C ASN A 62 0.54 -10.34 3.07
N LEU A 63 0.63 -9.05 2.70
CA LEU A 63 1.38 -8.02 3.46
C LEU A 63 1.02 -7.98 4.96
N PHE A 64 -0.24 -8.24 5.29
CA PHE A 64 -0.76 -8.16 6.65
C PHE A 64 -0.91 -9.53 7.33
N ASP A 65 -0.49 -10.62 6.68
CA ASP A 65 -0.69 -12.00 7.16
C ASP A 65 0.48 -12.48 8.05
N THR A 66 1.21 -11.54 8.66
CA THR A 66 2.36 -11.80 9.54
C THR A 66 2.27 -10.94 10.80
N PRO A 67 2.89 -11.34 11.92
CA PRO A 67 2.94 -10.52 13.13
C PRO A 67 3.52 -9.11 12.88
N GLU A 68 4.55 -9.01 12.04
CA GLU A 68 5.14 -7.73 11.64
C GLU A 68 4.20 -6.88 10.77
N GLY A 69 3.31 -7.55 10.03
CA GLY A 69 2.24 -6.91 9.26
C GLY A 69 1.26 -6.14 10.14
N GLU A 70 1.00 -6.60 11.37
CA GLU A 70 0.14 -5.88 12.33
C GLU A 70 0.71 -4.51 12.72
N LYS A 71 2.04 -4.40 12.84
CA LYS A 71 2.72 -3.12 13.10
C LYS A 71 2.61 -2.17 11.93
N LEU A 72 2.80 -2.67 10.71
CA LEU A 72 2.60 -1.86 9.51
C LEU A 72 1.15 -1.37 9.40
N LEU A 73 0.19 -2.25 9.64
CA LEU A 73 -1.24 -1.89 9.64
C LEU A 73 -1.53 -0.81 10.69
N SER A 74 -1.01 -0.97 11.90
CA SER A 74 -1.15 0.02 12.99
C SER A 74 -0.57 1.38 12.60
N TYR A 75 0.63 1.39 12.02
CA TYR A 75 1.25 2.62 11.50
C TYR A 75 0.39 3.27 10.40
N LEU A 76 -0.09 2.49 9.44
CA LEU A 76 -0.92 2.99 8.33
C LEU A 76 -2.25 3.55 8.85
N GLN A 77 -2.92 2.88 9.79
CA GLN A 77 -4.17 3.38 10.37
C GLN A 77 -3.95 4.70 11.13
N LYS A 78 -2.81 4.82 11.81
CA LYS A 78 -2.42 6.02 12.57
C LYS A 78 -2.09 7.21 11.66
N GLU A 79 -1.28 7.01 10.62
CA GLU A 79 -0.74 8.11 9.79
C GLU A 79 -1.53 8.36 8.50
N THR A 80 -2.35 7.40 8.08
CA THR A 80 -3.05 7.43 6.78
C THR A 80 -4.51 7.01 6.89
N TYR A 81 -5.25 7.29 5.84
CA TYR A 81 -6.48 6.61 5.47
C TYR A 81 -6.14 5.55 4.44
N VAL A 82 -6.44 4.28 4.73
CA VAL A 82 -6.31 3.20 3.74
C VAL A 82 -7.50 3.31 2.79
N GLN A 83 -7.24 3.59 1.52
CA GLN A 83 -8.30 3.88 0.55
C GLN A 83 -8.66 2.63 -0.27
N ALA A 84 -7.67 1.82 -0.65
CA ALA A 84 -7.87 0.58 -1.38
C ALA A 84 -6.75 -0.45 -1.16
N MET A 85 -7.09 -1.72 -1.32
CA MET A 85 -6.15 -2.84 -1.48
C MET A 85 -6.70 -3.75 -2.58
N LEU A 86 -6.05 -3.71 -3.74
CA LEU A 86 -6.51 -4.37 -4.96
C LEU A 86 -5.53 -5.44 -5.42
N ALA A 87 -5.89 -6.71 -5.33
CA ALA A 87 -5.04 -7.80 -5.78
C ALA A 87 -4.93 -7.80 -7.31
N PHE A 88 -3.71 -7.90 -7.84
CA PHE A 88 -3.50 -8.02 -9.27
C PHE A 88 -3.98 -9.40 -9.77
N PRO A 89 -4.34 -9.53 -11.08
CA PRO A 89 -4.78 -10.81 -11.63
C PRO A 89 -3.74 -11.91 -11.39
N ARG A 90 -4.17 -13.06 -10.85
CA ARG A 90 -3.27 -14.17 -10.48
C ARG A 90 -2.43 -14.68 -11.64
N ASN A 91 -2.95 -14.62 -12.86
CA ASN A 91 -2.25 -15.04 -14.07
C ASN A 91 -1.05 -14.15 -14.47
N LEU A 92 -0.83 -13.01 -13.78
CA LEU A 92 0.40 -12.22 -13.92
C LEU A 92 1.59 -12.85 -13.17
N PHE A 93 1.34 -13.79 -12.27
CA PHE A 93 2.36 -14.39 -11.42
C PHE A 93 2.49 -15.88 -11.73
N LYS A 94 3.73 -16.37 -11.79
CA LYS A 94 4.00 -17.81 -11.98
C LYS A 94 3.54 -18.63 -10.78
N ASP A 95 3.62 -18.05 -9.59
CA ASP A 95 3.24 -18.67 -8.34
C ASP A 95 2.41 -17.68 -7.50
N VAL A 96 1.38 -18.20 -6.84
CA VAL A 96 0.46 -17.43 -6.00
C VAL A 96 1.17 -16.80 -4.81
N GLN A 97 2.25 -17.41 -4.31
CA GLN A 97 3.04 -16.86 -3.19
C GLN A 97 3.72 -15.54 -3.53
N PHE A 98 3.94 -15.25 -4.82
CA PHE A 98 4.50 -13.98 -5.30
C PHE A 98 3.43 -13.03 -5.83
N SER A 99 2.15 -13.33 -5.60
CA SER A 99 1.07 -12.43 -5.99
C SER A 99 1.22 -11.09 -5.29
N LYS A 100 0.97 -10.03 -6.06
CA LYS A 100 1.06 -8.65 -5.57
C LYS A 100 -0.33 -8.01 -5.55
N SER A 101 -0.45 -6.97 -4.75
CA SER A 101 -1.61 -6.10 -4.67
C SER A 101 -1.18 -4.64 -4.78
N LEU A 102 -2.08 -3.78 -5.25
CA LEU A 102 -1.95 -2.33 -5.19
C LEU A 102 -2.60 -1.84 -3.90
N LEU A 103 -1.78 -1.34 -2.97
CA LEU A 103 -2.21 -0.61 -1.79
C LEU A 103 -2.26 0.89 -2.11
N ILE A 104 -3.39 1.52 -1.83
CA ILE A 104 -3.59 2.96 -1.97
C ILE A 104 -3.90 3.55 -0.61
N VAL A 105 -3.11 4.55 -0.20
CA VAL A 105 -3.29 5.26 1.07
C VAL A 105 -3.28 6.77 0.84
N GLN A 106 -3.97 7.51 1.69
CA GLN A 106 -3.89 8.97 1.75
C GLN A 106 -3.35 9.40 3.10
N LYS A 107 -2.29 10.20 3.13
CA LYS A 107 -1.74 10.71 4.39
C LYS A 107 -2.75 11.60 5.09
N ARG A 108 -2.90 11.43 6.41
CA ARG A 108 -3.76 12.30 7.22
C ARG A 108 -3.24 13.74 7.22
N GLY A 109 -4.15 14.68 7.42
CA GLY A 109 -3.86 16.10 7.42
C GLY A 109 -5.01 16.91 6.86
N LYS A 110 -4.83 18.22 6.72
CA LYS A 110 -5.88 19.12 6.23
C LYS A 110 -6.29 18.74 4.81
N GLY A 111 -7.57 18.40 4.63
CA GLY A 111 -8.13 18.00 3.33
C GLY A 111 -8.08 16.50 3.03
N ALA A 112 -7.50 15.69 3.93
CA ALA A 112 -7.54 14.23 3.80
C ALA A 112 -8.94 13.70 4.18
N LYS A 113 -9.41 12.67 3.48
CA LYS A 113 -10.75 12.10 3.67
C LYS A 113 -10.72 10.59 3.44
N GLN A 114 -11.22 9.84 4.41
CA GLN A 114 -11.46 8.41 4.25
C GLN A 114 -12.61 8.19 3.26
N VAL A 115 -12.41 7.33 2.26
CA VAL A 115 -13.53 6.84 1.43
C VAL A 115 -14.57 6.14 2.29
N SER A 116 -15.84 6.23 1.91
CA SER A 116 -16.96 5.65 2.66
C SER A 116 -16.78 4.13 2.86
N GLN A 117 -16.24 3.47 1.84
CA GLN A 117 -15.91 2.06 1.84
C GLN A 117 -14.51 1.88 1.26
N VAL A 118 -13.62 1.27 2.05
CA VAL A 118 -12.30 0.86 1.56
C VAL A 118 -12.50 -0.12 0.42
N LEU A 119 -11.90 0.15 -0.74
CA LEU A 119 -12.04 -0.72 -1.89
C LEU A 119 -11.11 -1.93 -1.74
N LEU A 120 -11.68 -3.06 -1.38
CA LEU A 120 -11.00 -4.35 -1.27
C LEU A 120 -11.50 -5.27 -2.38
N GLY A 121 -10.59 -5.89 -3.15
CA GLY A 121 -11.00 -6.87 -4.14
C GLY A 121 -9.90 -7.23 -5.14
N ASP A 122 -10.30 -8.04 -6.13
CA ASP A 122 -9.41 -8.48 -7.19
C ASP A 122 -9.61 -7.64 -8.45
N ILE A 123 -8.50 -7.20 -9.04
CA ILE A 123 -8.48 -6.73 -10.42
C ILE A 123 -8.73 -7.97 -11.30
N PRO A 124 -9.79 -7.98 -12.12
CA PRO A 124 -10.10 -9.13 -12.96
C PRO A 124 -9.06 -9.27 -14.07
N GLU A 125 -8.92 -10.49 -14.61
CA GLU A 125 -8.05 -10.72 -15.77
C GLU A 125 -8.40 -9.79 -16.92
N PHE A 126 -7.38 -9.11 -17.47
CA PHE A 126 -7.55 -8.12 -18.52
C PHE A 126 -8.22 -8.67 -19.79
N LYS A 127 -8.09 -9.98 -20.04
CA LYS A 127 -8.73 -10.66 -21.19
C LYS A 127 -10.25 -10.82 -21.00
N ASN A 128 -10.76 -10.79 -19.76
CA ASN A 128 -12.19 -10.84 -19.49
C ASN A 128 -12.81 -9.44 -19.60
N ARG A 129 -13.10 -9.03 -20.83
CA ARG A 129 -13.61 -7.68 -21.17
C ARG A 129 -14.83 -7.27 -20.33
N GLU A 130 -15.76 -8.19 -20.08
CA GLU A 130 -16.98 -7.88 -19.33
C GLU A 130 -16.69 -7.59 -17.85
N LYS A 131 -15.94 -8.48 -17.18
CA LYS A 131 -15.55 -8.29 -15.77
C LYS A 131 -14.67 -7.06 -15.61
N PHE A 132 -13.70 -6.86 -16.52
CA PHE A 132 -12.82 -5.71 -16.48
C PHE A 132 -13.58 -4.40 -16.64
N ARG A 133 -14.55 -4.32 -17.57
CA ARG A 133 -15.41 -3.13 -17.70
C ARG A 133 -16.22 -2.85 -16.44
N LYS A 134 -16.80 -3.89 -15.80
CA LYS A 134 -17.54 -3.74 -14.53
C LYS A 134 -16.62 -3.24 -13.40
N PHE A 135 -15.40 -3.77 -13.32
CA PHE A 135 -14.39 -3.30 -12.39
C PHE A 135 -14.04 -1.82 -12.62
N THR A 136 -13.74 -1.42 -13.86
CA THR A 136 -13.39 -0.01 -14.17
C THR A 136 -14.51 0.94 -13.77
N LEU A 137 -15.77 0.62 -14.04
CA LEU A 137 -16.92 1.45 -13.61
C LEU A 137 -17.05 1.56 -12.08
N THR A 138 -16.65 0.52 -11.35
CA THR A 138 -16.65 0.52 -9.88
C THR A 138 -15.48 1.36 -9.36
N PHE A 139 -14.30 1.18 -9.95
CA PHE A 139 -13.10 1.93 -9.62
C PHE A 139 -13.26 3.42 -9.90
N GLU A 140 -13.84 3.81 -11.05
CA GLU A 140 -14.11 5.21 -11.39
C GLU A 140 -15.02 5.89 -10.35
N LYS A 141 -16.09 5.21 -9.92
CA LYS A 141 -16.97 5.72 -8.86
C LYS A 141 -16.21 5.92 -7.55
N TRP A 142 -15.39 4.95 -7.16
CA TRP A 142 -14.56 5.03 -5.98
C TRP A 142 -13.54 6.18 -6.05
N VAL A 143 -12.91 6.41 -7.22
CA VAL A 143 -12.00 7.56 -7.43
C VAL A 143 -12.74 8.89 -7.19
N GLN A 144 -13.98 9.02 -7.65
CA GLN A 144 -14.78 10.24 -7.41
C GLN A 144 -15.13 10.46 -5.93
N GLU A 145 -15.16 9.41 -5.11
CA GLU A 145 -15.37 9.54 -3.65
C GLU A 145 -14.09 9.94 -2.89
N MET A 146 -12.94 9.50 -3.42
CA MET A 146 -11.61 9.72 -2.86
C MET A 146 -11.07 11.14 -3.11
N LEU A 147 -11.31 11.69 -4.30
CA LEU A 147 -10.98 13.07 -4.66
C LEU A 147 -11.85 14.08 -3.88
#